data_AF-A0A356WYP4-F1
#
_entry.id   AF-A0A356WYP4-F1
#
_cell.length_a   1.000
_cell.length_b   1.000
_cell.length_c   1.000
_cell.angle_alpha   90.00
_cell.angle_beta   90.00
_cell.angle_gamma   90.00
#
_symmetry.space_group_name_H-M   'P 1'
#
loop_
_entity.id
_entity.type
_entity.pdbx_description
1 polymer ?
#
loop_
_entity_poly.entity_id
_entity_poly.type
_entity_poly.pdbx_seq_one_letter_code
_entity_poly.pdbx_strand_id
1 'polypeptide(L)'
;YQVVKKFADLAAAMGWRYTLLDWEWDAMSNGGDLEDAAEYIDSLGIKPFIWYNSGGDHNWVPATPKDRMLTHENRVETFTKIKEKGFVGVKVDFF
;
A
#
# COMPACT_ATOMS: atom_id res chain seq x y z
N TYR A 1 10.06 2.64 3.96
CA TYR A 1 9.92 2.06 5.30
C TYR A 1 9.88 3.07 6.48
N GLN A 2 10.96 3.78 6.86
CA GLN A 2 11.00 4.48 8.17
C GLN A 2 9.88 5.52 8.40
N VAL A 3 9.40 6.19 7.35
CA VAL A 3 8.23 7.07 7.44
C VAL A 3 6.95 6.27 7.73
N VAL A 4 6.71 5.17 6.99
CA VAL A 4 5.58 4.26 7.24
C VAL A 4 5.58 3.74 8.66
N LYS A 5 6.75 3.38 9.19
CA LYS A 5 6.94 2.95 10.58
C LYS A 5 6.37 3.97 11.57
N LYS A 6 6.69 5.27 11.41
CA LYS A 6 6.18 6.34 12.28
C LYS A 6 4.66 6.47 12.25
N PHE A 7 4.04 6.27 11.08
CA PHE A 7 2.58 6.29 10.97
C PHE A 7 1.93 5.03 11.55
N ALA A 8 2.59 3.87 11.46
CA ALA A 8 2.16 2.66 12.15
C ALA A 8 2.22 2.82 13.67
N ASP A 9 3.32 3.41 14.19
CA ASP A 9 3.46 3.74 15.62
C ASP A 9 2.38 4.72 16.08
N LEU A 10 2.08 5.74 15.26
CA LEU A 10 1.00 6.67 15.54
C LEU A 10 -0.36 5.94 15.59
N ALA A 11 -0.65 5.10 14.61
CA ALA A 11 -1.89 4.33 14.59
C ALA A 11 -2.02 3.42 15.83
N ALA A 12 -0.93 2.81 16.29
CA ALA A 12 -0.90 2.01 17.51
C ALA A 12 -1.22 2.88 18.74
N ALA A 13 -0.55 4.03 18.87
CA ALA A 13 -0.76 4.96 19.97
C ALA A 13 -2.19 5.51 20.02
N MET A 14 -2.81 5.68 18.86
CA MET A 14 -4.19 6.16 18.72
C MET A 14 -5.24 5.05 18.86
N GLY A 15 -4.84 3.78 18.93
CA GLY A 15 -5.75 2.63 18.94
C GLY A 15 -6.49 2.43 17.61
N TRP A 16 -5.92 2.90 16.50
CA TRP A 16 -6.49 2.72 15.18
C TRP A 16 -6.21 1.32 14.66
N ARG A 17 -7.19 0.74 13.97
CA ARG A 17 -7.10 -0.62 13.42
C ARG A 17 -6.28 -0.69 12.14
N TYR A 18 -6.09 0.45 11.47
CA TYR A 18 -5.53 0.50 10.12
C TYR A 18 -4.51 1.62 9.98
N THR A 19 -3.57 1.41 9.06
CA THR A 19 -2.68 2.44 8.53
C THR A 19 -2.59 2.30 7.01
N LEU A 20 -2.44 3.41 6.30
CA LEU A 20 -2.40 3.45 4.85
C LEU A 20 -0.96 3.74 4.38
N LEU A 21 -0.46 2.88 3.51
CA LEU A 21 0.70 3.17 2.67
C LEU A 21 0.19 3.91 1.44
N ASP A 22 0.22 5.24 1.50
CA ASP A 22 -0.23 6.10 0.41
C ASP A 22 0.84 6.18 -0.70
N TRP A 23 0.63 7.06 -1.68
CA TRP A 23 1.53 7.28 -2.82
C TRP A 23 3.03 7.27 -2.42
N GLU A 24 3.85 6.69 -3.31
CA GLU A 24 5.32 6.48 -3.20
C GLU A 24 5.75 5.35 -2.26
N TRP A 25 4.83 4.46 -1.86
CA TRP A 25 5.21 3.24 -1.14
C TRP A 25 6.14 2.33 -1.96
N ASP A 26 6.01 2.32 -3.29
CA ASP A 26 6.80 1.49 -4.21
C ASP A 26 8.20 2.04 -4.49
N ALA A 27 8.44 3.31 -4.14
CA ALA A 27 9.71 4.01 -4.30
C ALA A 27 10.42 4.27 -2.96
N MET A 28 9.98 3.62 -1.87
CA MET A 28 10.59 3.78 -0.56
C MET A 28 12.06 3.35 -0.57
N SER A 29 12.96 4.28 -0.22
CA SER A 29 14.41 4.05 -0.13
C SER A 29 14.98 4.34 1.26
N ASN A 30 14.13 4.64 2.24
CA ASN A 30 14.52 5.01 3.59
C ASN A 30 14.65 3.77 4.51
N GLY A 31 15.49 2.81 4.14
CA GLY A 31 15.97 1.76 5.04
C GLY A 31 15.01 0.59 5.30
N GLY A 32 14.31 0.13 4.27
CA GLY A 32 13.48 -1.08 4.27
C GLY A 32 12.50 -1.08 3.10
N ASP A 33 11.90 -2.23 2.82
CA ASP A 33 10.98 -2.46 1.69
C ASP A 33 9.50 -2.55 2.13
N LEU A 34 8.65 -3.11 1.27
CA LEU A 34 7.23 -3.25 1.52
C LEU A 34 6.94 -4.38 2.52
N GLU A 35 7.70 -5.46 2.46
CA GLU A 35 7.64 -6.62 3.33
C GLU A 35 8.01 -6.22 4.75
N ASP A 36 9.13 -5.49 4.93
CA ASP A 36 9.53 -4.92 6.21
C ASP A 36 8.42 -4.05 6.83
N ALA A 37 7.75 -3.25 5.98
CA ALA A 37 6.65 -2.40 6.41
C ALA A 37 5.42 -3.23 6.85
N ALA A 38 5.04 -4.22 6.07
CA ALA A 38 3.88 -5.07 6.35
C ALA A 38 4.08 -5.89 7.63
N GLU A 39 5.24 -6.52 7.79
CA GLU A 39 5.60 -7.29 8.98
C GLU A 39 5.62 -6.41 10.24
N TYR A 40 6.19 -5.21 10.16
CA TYR A 40 6.20 -4.29 11.29
C TYR A 40 4.79 -3.85 11.69
N ILE A 41 3.94 -3.50 10.72
CA ILE A 41 2.56 -3.08 10.98
C ILE A 41 1.76 -4.21 11.65
N ASP A 42 1.92 -5.45 11.18
CA ASP A 42 1.24 -6.61 11.78
C ASP A 42 1.74 -6.89 13.20
N SER A 43 3.03 -6.68 13.48
CA SER A 43 3.61 -6.84 14.82
C SER A 43 2.98 -5.90 15.87
N LEU A 44 2.41 -4.77 15.42
CA LEU A 44 1.67 -3.82 16.26
C LEU A 44 0.18 -4.16 16.39
N GLY A 45 -0.29 -5.25 15.76
CA GLY A 45 -1.70 -5.63 15.72
C GLY A 45 -2.55 -4.75 14.78
N ILE A 46 -1.92 -3.98 13.90
CA ILE A 46 -2.57 -3.07 12.95
C ILE A 46 -2.65 -3.76 11.59
N LYS A 47 -3.63 -3.39 10.76
CA LYS A 47 -3.79 -3.94 9.42
C LYS A 47 -3.48 -2.91 8.32
N PRO A 48 -2.61 -3.22 7.35
CA PRO A 48 -2.21 -2.26 6.34
C PRO A 48 -3.19 -2.16 5.17
N PHE A 49 -3.42 -0.93 4.70
CA PHE A 49 -3.99 -0.59 3.40
C PHE A 49 -2.89 -0.08 2.47
N ILE A 50 -3.11 -0.15 1.16
CA ILE A 50 -2.11 0.27 0.16
C ILE A 50 -2.75 1.03 -1.01
N TRP A 51 -2.06 2.04 -1.50
CA TRP A 51 -2.54 2.89 -2.59
C TRP A 51 -2.15 2.37 -3.98
N TYR A 52 -3.01 2.55 -4.98
CA TYR A 52 -2.75 2.26 -6.38
C TYR A 52 -3.33 3.34 -7.31
N ASN A 53 -2.65 3.55 -8.44
CA ASN A 53 -3.20 4.32 -9.56
C ASN A 53 -4.19 3.46 -10.37
N SER A 54 -5.35 4.01 -10.76
CA SER A 54 -6.31 3.29 -11.61
C SER A 54 -5.70 2.84 -12.95
N GLY A 55 -4.68 3.55 -13.44
CA GLY A 55 -3.93 3.25 -14.66
C GLY A 55 -4.61 3.71 -15.94
N GLY A 56 -4.28 3.07 -17.06
CA GLY A 56 -4.89 3.30 -18.37
C GLY A 56 -4.53 4.62 -19.02
N ASP A 57 -5.07 4.82 -20.22
CA ASP A 57 -4.94 6.06 -20.99
C ASP A 57 -6.04 7.07 -20.61
N HIS A 58 -6.97 6.70 -19.71
CA HIS A 58 -8.03 7.58 -19.24
C HIS A 58 -7.54 8.65 -18.25
N ASN A 59 -6.35 8.48 -17.64
CA ASN A 59 -5.70 9.52 -16.85
C ASN A 59 -4.20 9.65 -17.17
N TRP A 60 -3.66 10.86 -17.02
CA TRP A 60 -2.26 11.21 -17.32
C TRP A 60 -1.36 11.23 -16.08
N VAL A 61 -1.83 10.75 -14.93
CA VAL A 61 -1.08 10.89 -13.68
C VAL A 61 0.05 9.87 -13.65
N PRO A 62 1.33 10.29 -13.54
CA PRO A 62 2.48 9.39 -13.67
C PRO A 62 2.78 8.59 -12.39
N ALA A 63 1.99 8.79 -11.32
CA ALA A 63 2.17 8.15 -10.04
C ALA A 63 2.15 6.62 -10.17
N THR A 64 3.22 5.97 -9.70
CA THR A 64 3.37 4.52 -9.71
C THR A 64 2.88 3.91 -8.39
N PRO A 65 2.45 2.63 -8.40
CA PRO A 65 2.38 1.74 -9.57
C PRO A 65 1.16 2.01 -10.46
N LYS A 66 1.42 2.26 -11.76
CA LYS A 66 0.41 2.47 -12.81
C LYS A 66 -0.01 1.14 -13.44
N ASP A 67 -1.22 1.10 -14.01
CA ASP A 67 -1.80 0.00 -14.77
C ASP A 67 -2.08 -1.31 -14.00
N ARG A 68 -1.76 -1.38 -12.70
CA ARG A 68 -2.07 -2.54 -11.85
C ARG A 68 -3.57 -2.71 -11.59
N MET A 69 -4.34 -1.64 -11.71
CA MET A 69 -5.79 -1.66 -11.56
C MET A 69 -6.56 -1.72 -12.88
N LEU A 70 -5.87 -1.68 -14.02
CA LEU A 70 -6.47 -1.52 -15.35
C LEU A 70 -7.26 -2.75 -15.80
N THR A 71 -6.59 -3.90 -15.94
CA THR A 71 -7.21 -5.14 -16.42
C THR A 71 -7.64 -6.03 -15.26
N HIS A 72 -8.57 -6.95 -15.52
CA HIS A 72 -8.97 -7.95 -14.53
C HIS A 72 -7.78 -8.82 -14.09
N GLU A 73 -6.96 -9.25 -15.04
CA GLU A 73 -5.76 -10.06 -14.79
C GLU A 73 -4.77 -9.33 -13.87
N ASN A 74 -4.44 -8.07 -14.17
CA ASN A 74 -3.54 -7.26 -13.35
C ASN A 74 -4.06 -7.11 -11.91
N ARG A 75 -5.37 -6.92 -11.74
CA ARG A 75 -6.00 -6.82 -10.41
C ARG A 75 -5.91 -8.13 -9.65
N VAL A 76 -6.22 -9.26 -10.29
CA VAL A 76 -6.14 -10.58 -9.63
C VAL A 76 -4.71 -10.88 -9.19
N GLU A 77 -3.72 -10.64 -10.06
CA GLU A 77 -2.30 -10.83 -9.72
C GLU A 77 -1.89 -9.93 -8.55
N THR A 78 -2.23 -8.63 -8.63
CA THR A 78 -1.85 -7.64 -7.62
C THR A 78 -2.51 -7.94 -6.26
N PHE A 79 -3.81 -8.20 -6.25
CA PHE A 79 -4.57 -8.48 -5.03
C PHE A 79 -4.14 -9.78 -4.37
N THR A 80 -3.78 -10.80 -5.14
CA THR A 80 -3.23 -12.04 -4.59
C THR A 80 -1.93 -11.77 -3.84
N LYS A 81 -0.98 -11.06 -4.47
CA LYS A 81 0.32 -10.74 -3.88
C LYS A 81 0.22 -9.90 -2.60
N ILE A 82 -0.60 -8.84 -2.60
CA ILE A 82 -0.71 -7.98 -1.41
C ILE A 82 -1.48 -8.68 -0.28
N LYS A 83 -2.45 -9.55 -0.60
CA LYS A 83 -3.17 -10.34 0.40
C LYS A 83 -2.24 -11.32 1.11
N GLU A 84 -1.35 -11.98 0.38
CA GLU A 84 -0.33 -12.87 0.97
C GLU A 84 0.60 -12.12 1.93
N LYS A 85 0.83 -10.83 1.69
CA LYS A 85 1.61 -9.92 2.56
C LYS A 85 0.79 -9.31 3.71
N GLY A 86 -0.48 -9.68 3.86
CA GLY A 86 -1.33 -9.22 4.97
C GLY A 86 -2.05 -7.90 4.76
N PHE A 87 -2.02 -7.32 3.55
CA PHE A 87 -2.82 -6.13 3.23
C PHE A 87 -4.31 -6.48 3.17
N VAL A 88 -5.13 -5.61 3.78
CA VAL A 88 -6.58 -5.84 3.96
C VAL A 88 -7.46 -4.96 3.09
N GLY A 89 -6.88 -4.04 2.33
CA GLY A 89 -7.62 -3.18 1.44
C GLY A 89 -6.73 -2.30 0.57
N VAL A 90 -7.35 -1.70 -0.45
CA VAL A 90 -6.69 -0.80 -1.39
C VAL A 90 -7.41 0.54 -1.46
N LYS A 91 -6.64 1.61 -1.64
CA LYS A 91 -7.12 2.94 -2.05
C LYS A 91 -6.76 3.12 -3.52
N VAL A 92 -7.72 3.45 -4.38
CA VAL A 92 -7.50 3.62 -5.83
C VAL A 92 -7.91 5.03 -6.24
N ASP A 93 -7.01 5.76 -6.90
CA ASP A 93 -7.23 7.14 -7.35
C ASP A 93 -7.16 7.27 -8.88
N PHE A 94 -7.58 8.45 -9.38
CA PHE A 94 -7.46 8.91 -10.77
C PHE A 94 -8.35 8.16 -11.78
N PHE A 95 -9.66 8.10 -11.55
CA PHE A 95 -10.63 7.55 -12.51
C PHE A 95 -10.93 8.49 -13.68
#